data_AF-A0A2G9MP61-F1
#
_entry.id   AF-A0A2G9MP61-F1
#
_cell.length_a   1.000
_cell.length_b   1.000
_cell.length_c   1.000
_cell.angle_alpha   90.00
_cell.angle_beta   90.00
_cell.angle_gamma   90.00
#
_symmetry.space_group_name_H-M   'P 1'
#
loop_
_entity.id
_entity.type
_entity.pdbx_description
1 polymer ?
#
loop_
_entity_poly.entity_id
_entity_poly.type
_entity_poly.pdbx_seq_one_letter_code
_entity_poly.pdbx_strand_id
1 'polypeptide(L)'
;MGLKKLISSLVLATGLICTPNIAKAEEVPKRELKLDLQNPVTNFEANSNYWYSADQIVGKGSDVLYENWKNNLATKGGAFFLDWYATHFFRFLTHELGHVREGKRYGEFKTGWDGNHWVDFNQNFIKEYQHEHTDEQFFQAAISGLNQDEHNSYMTFKNNLDRLSVHDAFCFLSNKWYDVDYIMTGPPAEEGGDPANYIERLNDKGINLELRDYFLQAIVADTLSLQTWDSLEVIGDYLAFGATSKKPFMFRLGRTLFTPPLINHYLTTKGSFYNITSIINPNNSQSTELSFATPVNFIGDGKVDKYRLGGQLNNIPVGKYQFSPFYYVTTNTKFNHEGYSAGFELKKQLNKSVDFRVKLEHNDKDLLENSVKGEREGFNVVLGFDIKF
;
A
#
# COMPACT_ATOMS: atom_id res chain seq x y z
N MET A 1 7.56 25.62 -8.93
CA MET A 1 6.13 25.32 -8.64
C MET A 1 6.10 24.20 -7.60
N GLY A 2 5.44 24.37 -6.45
CA GLY A 2 5.55 23.38 -5.37
C GLY A 2 4.98 22.01 -5.74
N LEU A 3 5.63 20.92 -5.33
CA LEU A 3 5.26 19.51 -5.59
C LEU A 3 3.77 19.23 -5.32
N LYS A 4 3.21 19.84 -4.26
CA LYS A 4 1.77 19.81 -3.94
C LYS A 4 0.89 20.29 -5.10
N LYS A 5 1.24 21.42 -5.72
CA LYS A 5 0.48 21.98 -6.85
C LYS A 5 0.65 21.14 -8.11
N LEU A 6 1.82 20.53 -8.31
CA LEU A 6 2.08 19.65 -9.45
C LEU A 6 1.21 18.39 -9.39
N ILE A 7 1.22 17.68 -8.25
CA ILE A 7 0.42 16.47 -8.05
C ILE A 7 -1.08 16.79 -8.16
N SER A 8 -1.56 17.84 -7.47
CA SER A 8 -2.97 18.22 -7.57
C SER A 8 -3.39 18.64 -8.99
N SER A 9 -2.51 19.29 -9.76
CA SER A 9 -2.81 19.70 -11.14
C SER A 9 -2.79 18.53 -12.12
N LEU A 10 -1.89 17.56 -11.94
CA LEU A 10 -1.87 16.32 -12.73
C LEU A 10 -3.11 15.47 -12.46
N VAL A 11 -3.47 15.26 -11.19
CA VAL A 11 -4.70 14.55 -10.78
C VAL A 11 -5.95 15.19 -11.40
N LEU A 12 -6.05 16.53 -11.36
CA LEU A 12 -7.18 17.26 -11.94
C LEU A 12 -7.19 17.26 -13.48
N ALA A 13 -6.02 17.40 -14.12
CA ALA A 13 -5.92 17.45 -15.58
C ALA A 13 -6.19 16.08 -16.22
N THR A 14 -5.66 15.00 -15.65
CA THR A 14 -5.87 13.65 -16.19
C THR A 14 -7.30 13.17 -15.96
N GLY A 15 -7.91 13.51 -14.81
CA GLY A 15 -9.31 13.17 -14.51
C GLY A 15 -10.35 13.87 -15.40
N LEU A 16 -10.01 15.00 -16.03
CA LEU A 16 -10.90 15.77 -16.91
C LEU A 16 -10.77 15.42 -18.40
N ILE A 17 -9.70 14.72 -18.82
CA ILE A 17 -9.41 14.40 -20.23
C ILE A 17 -9.93 13.00 -20.63
N CYS A 18 -10.31 12.14 -19.68
CA CYS A 18 -10.91 10.84 -19.98
C CYS A 18 -12.34 10.99 -20.53
N THR A 19 -12.50 10.58 -21.78
CA THR A 19 -13.69 10.71 -22.65
C THR A 19 -15.00 10.20 -22.02
N PRO A 20 -16.15 10.85 -22.31
CA PRO A 20 -17.45 10.49 -21.71
C PRO A 20 -18.14 9.28 -22.35
N ASN A 21 -17.47 8.51 -23.21
CA ASN A 21 -18.08 7.37 -23.91
C ASN A 21 -17.16 6.14 -23.85
N ILE A 22 -17.05 5.52 -22.68
CA ILE A 22 -16.66 4.12 -22.61
C ILE A 22 -17.92 3.30 -22.86
N ALA A 23 -17.91 2.53 -23.94
CA ALA A 23 -18.99 1.63 -24.32
C ALA A 23 -19.32 0.68 -23.17
N LYS A 24 -20.61 0.31 -23.07
CA LYS A 24 -21.16 -0.65 -22.12
C LYS A 24 -20.36 -1.96 -22.14
N ALA A 25 -19.39 -2.10 -21.25
CA ALA A 25 -18.78 -3.38 -20.93
C ALA A 25 -18.94 -3.59 -19.44
N GLU A 26 -19.59 -4.68 -19.05
CA GLU A 26 -19.64 -5.19 -17.66
C GLU A 26 -18.24 -5.55 -17.10
N GLU A 27 -17.17 -5.24 -17.84
CA GLU A 27 -15.77 -5.61 -17.59
C GLU A 27 -14.90 -4.47 -17.05
N VAL A 28 -15.38 -3.22 -17.06
CA VAL A 28 -14.61 -2.07 -16.55
C VAL A 28 -14.71 -2.03 -15.02
N PRO A 29 -13.58 -2.01 -14.29
CA PRO A 29 -13.58 -1.91 -12.84
C PRO A 29 -14.24 -0.61 -12.37
N LYS A 30 -14.87 -0.65 -11.19
CA LYS A 30 -15.36 0.58 -10.55
C LYS A 30 -14.16 1.33 -9.98
N ARG A 31 -13.98 2.58 -10.40
CA ARG A 31 -12.90 3.45 -9.93
C ARG A 31 -13.39 4.35 -8.80
N GLU A 32 -12.57 4.52 -7.77
CA GLU A 32 -12.88 5.35 -6.60
C GLU A 32 -11.64 6.14 -6.15
N LEU A 33 -11.80 7.42 -5.83
CA LEU A 33 -10.77 8.23 -5.18
C LEU A 33 -10.98 8.18 -3.67
N LYS A 34 -9.91 7.99 -2.91
CA LYS A 34 -9.87 8.11 -1.45
C LYS A 34 -9.05 9.33 -1.06
N LEU A 35 -9.71 10.40 -0.66
CA LEU A 35 -9.06 11.67 -0.36
C LEU A 35 -9.14 11.97 1.13
N ASP A 36 -8.02 11.87 1.83
CA ASP A 36 -7.90 12.32 3.22
C ASP A 36 -7.71 13.82 3.32
N LEU A 37 -8.26 14.46 4.34
CA LEU A 37 -7.96 15.85 4.67
C LEU A 37 -6.61 16.02 5.38
N GLN A 38 -6.02 14.90 5.84
CA GLN A 38 -4.68 14.87 6.42
C GLN A 38 -3.61 15.01 5.34
N ASN A 39 -2.45 15.55 5.72
CA ASN A 39 -1.36 15.79 4.79
C ASN A 39 -0.62 14.49 4.47
N PRO A 40 -0.58 14.02 3.20
CA PRO A 40 0.05 12.75 2.81
C PRO A 40 1.57 12.74 3.03
N VAL A 41 2.21 13.92 3.17
CA VAL A 41 3.64 14.01 3.46
C VAL A 41 3.96 13.75 4.94
N THR A 42 2.95 13.71 5.81
CA THR A 42 3.12 13.58 7.26
C THR A 42 2.27 12.48 7.89
N ASN A 43 1.39 11.84 7.11
CA ASN A 43 0.51 10.77 7.60
C ASN A 43 0.58 9.57 6.65
N PHE A 44 0.72 8.37 7.24
CA PHE A 44 0.97 7.12 6.55
C PHE A 44 -0.24 6.66 5.70
N GLU A 45 -1.43 6.63 6.29
CA GLU A 45 -2.66 6.21 5.60
C GLU A 45 -3.06 7.21 4.51
N ALA A 46 -2.93 8.51 4.79
CA ALA A 46 -3.17 9.56 3.81
C ALA A 46 -2.26 9.41 2.60
N ASN A 47 -0.96 9.11 2.78
CA ASN A 47 -0.06 8.86 1.65
C ASN A 47 -0.60 7.76 0.74
N SER A 48 -0.95 6.60 1.30
CA SER A 48 -1.50 5.48 0.52
C SER A 48 -2.84 5.79 -0.13
N ASN A 49 -3.73 6.53 0.53
CA ASN A 49 -5.03 6.92 -0.03
C ASN A 49 -4.87 7.88 -1.22
N TYR A 50 -3.95 8.85 -1.11
CA TYR A 50 -3.63 9.77 -2.20
C TYR A 50 -2.93 9.07 -3.36
N TRP A 51 -2.00 8.16 -3.08
CA TRP A 51 -1.36 7.31 -4.09
C TRP A 51 -2.40 6.44 -4.81
N TYR A 52 -3.23 5.70 -4.07
CA TYR A 52 -4.30 4.86 -4.64
C TYR A 52 -5.22 5.70 -5.52
N SER A 53 -5.59 6.90 -5.09
CA SER A 53 -6.42 7.81 -5.89
C SER A 53 -5.75 8.25 -7.20
N ALA A 54 -4.44 8.54 -7.16
CA ALA A 54 -3.69 8.89 -8.37
C ALA A 54 -3.66 7.71 -9.35
N ASP A 55 -3.43 6.50 -8.84
CA ASP A 55 -3.46 5.28 -9.63
C ASP A 55 -4.85 5.04 -10.22
N GLN A 56 -5.95 5.18 -9.47
CA GLN A 56 -7.29 5.00 -10.05
C GLN A 56 -7.60 5.98 -11.20
N ILE A 57 -6.99 7.18 -11.22
CA ILE A 57 -7.11 8.11 -12.34
C ILE A 57 -6.32 7.62 -13.55
N VAL A 58 -5.07 7.17 -13.34
CA VAL A 58 -4.26 6.56 -14.39
C VAL A 58 -4.96 5.31 -14.93
N GLY A 59 -5.43 4.44 -14.04
CA GLY A 59 -6.18 3.24 -14.33
C GLY A 59 -7.41 3.50 -15.18
N LYS A 60 -8.15 4.59 -14.96
CA LYS A 60 -9.26 4.97 -15.85
C LYS A 60 -8.79 5.28 -17.28
N GLY A 61 -7.64 5.93 -17.43
CA GLY A 61 -6.99 6.11 -18.73
C GLY A 61 -6.52 4.79 -19.34
N SER A 62 -5.89 3.95 -18.52
CA SER A 62 -5.38 2.63 -18.91
C SER A 62 -6.51 1.68 -19.32
N ASP A 63 -7.68 1.72 -18.69
CA ASP A 63 -8.87 0.95 -19.08
C ASP A 63 -9.28 1.25 -20.53
N VAL A 64 -9.26 2.53 -20.91
CA VAL A 64 -9.55 2.97 -22.30
C VAL A 64 -8.46 2.52 -23.25
N LEU A 65 -7.19 2.65 -22.87
CA LEU A 65 -6.06 2.22 -23.69
C LEU A 65 -6.12 0.71 -23.94
N TYR A 66 -6.24 -0.09 -22.87
CA TYR A 66 -6.26 -1.54 -22.95
C TYR A 66 -7.41 -2.06 -23.80
N GLU A 67 -8.61 -1.49 -23.67
CA GLU A 67 -9.76 -1.88 -24.49
C GLU A 67 -9.56 -1.58 -25.97
N ASN A 68 -8.97 -0.42 -26.30
CA ASN A 68 -8.71 -0.04 -27.69
C ASN A 68 -7.51 -0.80 -28.30
N TRP A 69 -6.53 -1.19 -27.48
CA TRP A 69 -5.24 -1.70 -27.93
C TRP A 69 -5.08 -3.22 -27.76
N LYS A 70 -6.15 -3.93 -27.39
CA LYS A 70 -6.14 -5.39 -27.15
C LYS A 70 -5.96 -6.28 -28.39
N ASN A 71 -6.03 -5.75 -29.60
CA ASN A 71 -6.08 -6.57 -30.82
C ASN A 71 -4.72 -6.84 -31.49
N ASN A 72 -3.64 -6.17 -31.07
CA ASN A 72 -2.31 -6.37 -31.65
C ASN A 72 -1.23 -6.35 -30.55
N LEU A 73 -0.25 -7.26 -30.65
CA LEU A 73 0.84 -7.37 -29.68
C LEU A 73 1.63 -6.07 -29.49
N ALA A 74 1.88 -5.29 -30.55
CA ALA A 74 2.61 -4.03 -30.46
C ALA A 74 1.86 -2.98 -29.63
N THR A 75 0.54 -2.87 -29.86
CA THR A 75 -0.31 -1.94 -29.09
C THR A 75 -0.50 -2.45 -27.66
N LYS A 76 -0.64 -3.77 -27.45
CA LYS A 76 -0.63 -4.35 -26.10
C LYS A 76 0.66 -4.04 -25.34
N GLY A 77 1.82 -4.23 -25.98
CA GLY A 77 3.12 -3.93 -25.41
C GLY A 77 3.31 -2.44 -25.11
N GLY A 78 2.78 -1.56 -25.97
CA GLY A 78 2.77 -0.12 -25.72
C GLY A 78 1.93 0.28 -24.50
N ALA A 79 0.70 -0.24 -24.39
CA ALA A 79 -0.16 0.01 -23.23
C ALA A 79 0.46 -0.55 -21.95
N PHE A 80 1.01 -1.78 -22.02
CA PHE A 80 1.77 -2.40 -20.93
C PHE A 80 2.90 -1.51 -20.45
N PHE A 81 3.75 -1.02 -21.35
CA PHE A 81 4.93 -0.22 -20.97
C PHE A 81 4.55 1.12 -20.33
N LEU A 82 3.54 1.80 -20.87
CA LEU A 82 3.05 3.06 -20.32
C LEU A 82 2.51 2.89 -18.91
N ASP A 83 1.74 1.83 -18.68
CA ASP A 83 1.12 1.57 -17.39
C ASP A 83 2.14 1.13 -16.35
N TRP A 84 3.06 0.24 -16.74
CA TRP A 84 4.21 -0.16 -15.93
C TRP A 84 5.03 1.07 -15.50
N TYR A 85 5.36 1.97 -16.43
CA TYR A 85 6.15 3.16 -16.13
C TYR A 85 5.40 4.13 -15.20
N ALA A 86 4.13 4.42 -15.49
CA ALA A 86 3.32 5.31 -14.65
C ALA A 86 3.20 4.78 -13.22
N THR A 87 2.95 3.48 -13.08
CA THR A 87 2.82 2.82 -11.79
C THR A 87 4.14 2.85 -11.00
N HIS A 88 5.27 2.53 -11.64
CA HIS A 88 6.59 2.58 -10.97
C HIS A 88 6.95 4.01 -10.56
N PHE A 89 6.58 5.01 -11.36
CA PHE A 89 6.75 6.40 -11.01
C PHE A 89 5.95 6.79 -9.76
N PHE A 90 4.66 6.47 -9.71
CA PHE A 90 3.83 6.78 -8.55
C PHE A 90 4.28 6.02 -7.30
N ARG A 91 4.65 4.74 -7.44
CA ARG A 91 5.25 3.92 -6.37
C ARG A 91 6.52 4.58 -5.83
N PHE A 92 7.44 4.99 -6.71
CA PHE A 92 8.64 5.71 -6.29
C PHE A 92 8.28 6.95 -5.47
N LEU A 93 7.37 7.79 -5.95
CA LEU A 93 6.99 9.00 -5.20
C LEU A 93 6.42 8.70 -3.81
N THR A 94 5.53 7.71 -3.68
CA THR A 94 4.97 7.34 -2.37
C THR A 94 6.01 6.74 -1.45
N HIS A 95 6.90 5.87 -1.96
CA HIS A 95 8.03 5.29 -1.24
C HIS A 95 8.92 6.40 -0.66
N GLU A 96 9.34 7.32 -1.51
CA GLU A 96 10.15 8.49 -1.14
C GLU A 96 9.47 9.36 -0.08
N LEU A 97 8.16 9.59 -0.22
CA LEU A 97 7.36 10.31 0.78
C LEU A 97 7.30 9.59 2.13
N GLY A 98 7.44 8.26 2.16
CA GLY A 98 7.65 7.49 3.39
C GLY A 98 8.87 7.98 4.18
N HIS A 99 10.02 8.09 3.50
CA HIS A 99 11.25 8.62 4.11
C HIS A 99 11.10 10.09 4.51
N VAL A 100 10.45 10.92 3.68
CA VAL A 100 10.19 12.33 4.03
C VAL A 100 9.38 12.45 5.31
N ARG A 101 8.35 11.61 5.47
CA ARG A 101 7.50 11.61 6.66
C ARG A 101 8.31 11.34 7.90
N GLU A 102 9.12 10.28 7.91
CA GLU A 102 9.95 9.96 9.07
C GLU A 102 11.00 11.05 9.33
N GLY A 103 11.69 11.52 8.29
CA GLY A 103 12.66 12.62 8.41
C GLY A 103 12.06 13.88 9.06
N LYS A 104 10.84 14.26 8.69
CA LYS A 104 10.12 15.41 9.28
C LYS A 104 9.72 15.23 10.73
N ARG A 105 9.62 14.00 11.25
CA ARG A 105 9.40 13.77 12.69
C ARG A 105 10.62 14.21 13.52
N TYR A 106 11.78 14.32 12.90
CA TYR A 106 13.06 14.54 13.58
C TYR A 106 13.69 15.92 13.34
N GLY A 107 13.17 16.74 12.43
CA GLY A 107 13.65 18.10 12.21
C GLY A 107 13.26 18.71 10.87
N GLU A 108 13.94 19.80 10.48
CA GLU A 108 13.78 20.39 9.16
C GLU A 108 14.35 19.44 8.09
N PHE A 109 13.50 19.01 7.17
CA PHE A 109 13.85 18.10 6.09
C PHE A 109 13.54 18.77 4.75
N LYS A 110 14.57 19.05 3.95
CA LYS A 110 14.40 19.69 2.64
C LYS A 110 14.19 18.62 1.58
N THR A 111 13.18 18.87 0.76
CA THR A 111 12.85 18.07 -0.42
C THR A 111 12.86 18.97 -1.64
N GLY A 112 13.53 18.54 -2.69
CA GLY A 112 13.57 19.20 -3.99
C GLY A 112 13.03 18.28 -5.08
N TRP A 113 12.50 18.88 -6.15
CA TRP A 113 12.33 18.20 -7.43
C TRP A 113 13.29 18.84 -8.42
N ASP A 114 14.33 18.11 -8.84
CA ASP A 114 15.10 18.49 -10.02
C ASP A 114 14.34 17.99 -11.26
N GLY A 115 14.05 18.88 -12.20
CA GLY A 115 13.37 18.51 -13.44
C GLY A 115 14.32 18.11 -14.56
N ASN A 116 15.63 18.02 -14.31
CA ASN A 116 16.61 17.75 -15.35
C ASN A 116 16.90 16.24 -15.54
N HIS A 117 16.47 15.39 -14.61
CA HIS A 117 16.77 13.96 -14.63
C HIS A 117 15.51 13.09 -14.78
N TRP A 118 14.73 13.31 -15.85
CA TRP A 118 13.40 12.72 -16.10
C TRP A 118 13.31 11.18 -15.95
N VAL A 119 14.44 10.48 -16.04
CA VAL A 119 14.55 9.02 -15.95
C VAL A 119 15.23 8.56 -14.66
N ASP A 120 16.05 9.41 -14.02
CA ASP A 120 16.74 9.09 -12.76
C ASP A 120 16.00 9.76 -11.60
N PHE A 121 15.01 9.03 -11.08
CA PHE A 121 14.12 9.54 -10.05
C PHE A 121 14.82 9.81 -8.71
N ASN A 122 15.90 9.10 -8.41
CA ASN A 122 16.72 9.33 -7.22
C ASN A 122 17.38 10.72 -7.27
N GLN A 123 17.87 11.12 -8.44
CA GLN A 123 18.43 12.47 -8.64
C GLN A 123 17.37 13.56 -8.61
N ASN A 124 16.12 13.24 -9.01
CA ASN A 124 15.03 14.20 -8.95
C ASN A 124 14.57 14.45 -7.51
N PHE A 125 14.73 13.50 -6.57
CA PHE A 125 14.20 13.61 -5.21
C PHE A 125 15.31 13.85 -4.18
N ILE A 126 15.76 15.10 -4.08
CA ILE A 126 16.85 15.48 -3.16
C ILE A 126 16.35 15.44 -1.71
N LYS A 127 16.99 14.61 -0.88
CA LYS A 127 16.78 14.52 0.57
C LYS A 127 17.95 15.18 1.30
N GLU A 128 17.73 16.34 1.92
CA GLU A 128 18.75 16.96 2.79
C GLU A 128 18.27 16.94 4.25
N TYR A 129 18.98 16.18 5.06
CA TYR A 129 18.86 16.19 6.50
C TYR A 129 19.62 17.40 7.07
N GLN A 130 18.92 18.28 7.79
CA GLN A 130 19.51 19.51 8.34
C GLN A 130 20.28 19.28 9.67
N HIS A 131 20.21 18.06 10.25
CA HIS A 131 20.81 17.69 11.54
C HIS A 131 21.35 16.25 11.52
N GLU A 132 22.29 15.94 12.43
CA GLU A 132 22.72 14.56 12.69
C GLU A 132 21.58 13.74 13.29
N HIS A 133 21.29 12.59 12.70
CA HIS A 133 20.25 11.67 13.18
C HIS A 133 20.77 10.77 14.29
N THR A 134 19.89 10.42 15.23
CA THR A 134 20.18 9.26 16.09
C THR A 134 20.06 7.98 15.26
N ASP A 135 20.73 6.90 15.68
CA ASP A 135 20.66 5.61 14.98
C ASP A 135 19.22 5.12 14.83
N GLU A 136 18.36 5.34 15.83
CA GLU A 136 16.94 4.96 15.77
C GLU A 136 16.17 5.75 14.70
N GLN A 137 16.47 7.05 14.54
CA GLN A 137 15.83 7.89 13.53
C GLN A 137 16.23 7.47 12.12
N PHE A 138 17.52 7.18 11.92
CA PHE A 138 18.02 6.69 10.65
C PHE A 138 17.43 5.32 10.31
N PHE A 139 17.34 4.44 11.31
CA PHE A 139 16.71 3.13 11.18
C PHE A 139 15.25 3.27 10.72
N GLN A 140 14.46 4.09 11.41
CA GLN A 140 13.05 4.30 11.04
C GLN A 140 12.90 4.93 9.66
N ALA A 141 13.80 5.84 9.28
CA ALA A 141 13.83 6.38 7.93
C ALA A 141 14.10 5.27 6.89
N ALA A 142 15.10 4.40 7.08
CA ALA A 142 15.45 3.34 6.14
C ALA A 142 14.30 2.36 5.85
N ILE A 143 13.48 2.03 6.87
CA ILE A 143 12.37 1.08 6.69
C ILE A 143 11.07 1.71 6.16
N SER A 144 10.97 3.03 6.18
CA SER A 144 9.68 3.71 5.99
C SER A 144 9.12 3.67 4.58
N GLY A 145 9.98 3.72 3.56
CA GLY A 145 9.57 3.55 2.16
C GLY A 145 9.09 2.12 1.88
N LEU A 146 9.84 1.12 2.31
CA LEU A 146 9.49 -0.31 2.14
C LEU A 146 8.14 -0.63 2.82
N ASN A 147 7.96 -0.16 4.06
CA ASN A 147 6.67 -0.28 4.77
C ASN A 147 5.52 0.45 4.06
N GLN A 148 5.80 1.57 3.39
CA GLN A 148 4.81 2.33 2.63
C GLN A 148 4.34 1.55 1.40
N ASP A 149 5.25 0.89 0.68
CA ASP A 149 4.92 0.04 -0.47
C ASP A 149 4.08 -1.16 -0.05
N GLU A 150 4.44 -1.83 1.04
CA GLU A 150 3.63 -2.92 1.58
C GLU A 150 2.20 -2.47 1.92
N HIS A 151 2.04 -1.27 2.51
CA HIS A 151 0.70 -0.74 2.78
C HIS A 151 -0.06 -0.34 1.52
N ASN A 152 0.63 0.20 0.51
CA ASN A 152 0.04 0.51 -0.79
C ASN A 152 -0.49 -0.76 -1.48
N SER A 153 0.26 -1.87 -1.44
CA SER A 153 -0.21 -3.16 -1.96
C SER A 153 -1.49 -3.65 -1.25
N TYR A 154 -1.57 -3.46 0.08
CA TYR A 154 -2.78 -3.73 0.86
C TYR A 154 -3.96 -2.85 0.43
N MET A 155 -3.72 -1.56 0.16
CA MET A 155 -4.76 -0.66 -0.32
C MET A 155 -5.29 -1.08 -1.70
N THR A 156 -4.43 -1.52 -2.61
CA THR A 156 -4.87 -2.06 -3.91
C THR A 156 -5.66 -3.34 -3.74
N PHE A 157 -5.19 -4.26 -2.88
CA PHE A 157 -5.89 -5.52 -2.61
C PHE A 157 -7.31 -5.30 -2.06
N LYS A 158 -7.45 -4.51 -0.98
CA LYS A 158 -8.74 -4.36 -0.28
C LYS A 158 -9.81 -3.61 -1.09
N ASN A 159 -9.40 -2.82 -2.09
CA ASN A 159 -10.33 -2.03 -2.91
C ASN A 159 -10.64 -2.66 -4.26
N ASN A 160 -10.01 -3.77 -4.64
CA ASN A 160 -10.21 -4.46 -5.92
C ASN A 160 -10.74 -5.89 -5.77
N LEU A 161 -11.61 -6.11 -4.77
CA LEU A 161 -12.14 -7.44 -4.44
C LEU A 161 -13.14 -7.97 -5.48
N ASP A 162 -13.94 -7.10 -6.08
CA ASP A 162 -14.96 -7.51 -7.05
C ASP A 162 -14.35 -7.84 -8.43
N ARG A 163 -13.32 -7.09 -8.82
CA ARG A 163 -12.69 -7.13 -10.14
C ARG A 163 -11.27 -6.60 -10.05
N LEU A 164 -10.32 -7.33 -10.64
CA LEU A 164 -8.92 -6.93 -10.76
C LEU A 164 -8.63 -6.58 -12.23
N SER A 165 -8.27 -5.33 -12.52
CA SER A 165 -7.84 -4.91 -13.85
C SER A 165 -6.34 -5.13 -14.06
N VAL A 166 -5.90 -5.06 -15.32
CA VAL A 166 -4.45 -5.09 -15.65
C VAL A 166 -3.70 -3.98 -14.91
N HIS A 167 -4.27 -2.77 -14.84
CA HIS A 167 -3.67 -1.66 -14.12
C HIS A 167 -3.54 -1.94 -12.61
N ASP A 168 -4.63 -2.36 -11.97
CA ASP A 168 -4.61 -2.67 -10.54
C ASP A 168 -3.64 -3.83 -10.22
N ALA A 169 -3.48 -4.78 -11.15
CA ALA A 169 -2.48 -5.84 -11.05
C ALA A 169 -1.04 -5.30 -11.09
N PHE A 170 -0.73 -4.32 -11.97
CA PHE A 170 0.57 -3.63 -11.95
C PHE A 170 0.78 -2.84 -10.67
N CYS A 171 -0.21 -2.08 -10.22
CA CYS A 171 -0.14 -1.33 -8.97
C CYS A 171 0.15 -2.26 -7.79
N PHE A 172 -0.54 -3.41 -7.72
CA PHE A 172 -0.29 -4.39 -6.69
C PHE A 172 1.14 -4.95 -6.76
N LEU A 173 1.57 -5.47 -7.91
CA LEU A 173 2.87 -6.14 -8.04
C LEU A 173 4.05 -5.18 -7.90
N SER A 174 3.96 -3.97 -8.45
CA SER A 174 5.04 -2.97 -8.36
C SER A 174 5.36 -2.56 -6.93
N ASN A 175 4.35 -2.55 -6.05
CA ASN A 175 4.53 -2.30 -4.62
C ASN A 175 4.94 -3.60 -3.89
N LYS A 176 4.25 -4.71 -4.16
CA LYS A 176 4.44 -5.95 -3.40
C LYS A 176 5.82 -6.56 -3.63
N TRP A 177 6.29 -6.59 -4.88
CA TRP A 177 7.57 -7.19 -5.26
C TRP A 177 8.77 -6.24 -5.15
N TYR A 178 8.57 -5.00 -4.72
CA TYR A 178 9.65 -4.02 -4.79
C TYR A 178 10.86 -4.45 -3.97
N ASP A 179 10.65 -4.97 -2.77
CA ASP A 179 11.72 -5.45 -1.90
C ASP A 179 12.56 -6.55 -2.54
N VAL A 180 11.90 -7.46 -3.28
CA VAL A 180 12.56 -8.55 -4.01
C VAL A 180 13.33 -8.01 -5.20
N ASP A 181 12.72 -7.12 -5.99
CA ASP A 181 13.35 -6.46 -7.14
C ASP A 181 14.58 -5.64 -6.69
N TYR A 182 14.43 -4.86 -5.62
CA TYR A 182 15.50 -4.05 -5.03
C TYR A 182 16.73 -4.88 -4.69
N ILE A 183 16.55 -6.09 -4.15
CA ILE A 183 17.69 -6.96 -3.82
C ILE A 183 18.32 -7.58 -5.05
N MET A 184 17.52 -7.91 -6.07
CA MET A 184 18.01 -8.56 -7.30
C MET A 184 18.69 -7.59 -8.26
N THR A 185 18.20 -6.34 -8.33
CA THR A 185 18.62 -5.34 -9.33
C THR A 185 19.22 -4.09 -8.71
N GLY A 186 19.14 -3.95 -7.39
CA GLY A 186 19.64 -2.78 -6.70
C GLY A 186 21.16 -2.65 -6.77
N PRO A 187 21.67 -1.48 -6.40
CA PRO A 187 23.09 -1.25 -6.36
C PRO A 187 23.75 -2.23 -5.36
N PRO A 188 25.04 -2.56 -5.54
CA PRO A 188 25.77 -3.41 -4.60
C PRO A 188 25.54 -2.93 -3.16
N ALA A 189 25.48 -3.85 -2.18
CA ALA A 189 25.22 -3.49 -0.78
C ALA A 189 26.15 -2.38 -0.24
N GLU A 190 27.35 -2.25 -0.81
CA GLU A 190 28.36 -1.22 -0.52
C GLU A 190 27.93 0.22 -0.90
N GLU A 191 26.94 0.39 -1.78
CA GLU A 191 26.41 1.69 -2.22
C GLU A 191 25.18 2.16 -1.40
N GLY A 192 24.71 1.37 -0.43
CA GLY A 192 23.83 1.85 0.66
C GLY A 192 22.34 2.00 0.35
N GLY A 193 21.68 0.94 -0.13
CA GLY A 193 20.21 0.91 -0.33
C GLY A 193 19.41 0.59 0.94
N ASP A 194 18.09 0.81 0.92
CA ASP A 194 17.23 0.68 2.12
C ASP A 194 17.30 -0.70 2.80
N PRO A 195 17.22 -1.84 2.08
CA PRO A 195 17.37 -3.16 2.71
C PRO A 195 18.77 -3.39 3.30
N ALA A 196 19.81 -2.92 2.62
CA ALA A 196 21.19 -3.06 3.10
C ALA A 196 21.43 -2.24 4.37
N ASN A 197 20.97 -0.98 4.37
CA ASN A 197 20.99 -0.11 5.54
C ASN A 197 20.19 -0.71 6.70
N TYR A 198 19.00 -1.27 6.44
CA TYR A 198 18.21 -1.95 7.46
C TYR A 198 18.95 -3.14 8.10
N ILE A 199 19.57 -3.99 7.27
CA ILE A 199 20.33 -5.15 7.73
C ILE A 199 21.55 -4.73 8.55
N GLU A 200 22.35 -3.78 8.06
CA GLU A 200 23.51 -3.26 8.78
C GLU A 200 23.12 -2.76 10.17
N ARG A 201 22.04 -1.98 10.27
CA ARG A 201 21.57 -1.43 11.54
C ARG A 201 20.99 -2.46 12.49
N LEU A 202 20.40 -3.55 11.99
CA LEU A 202 20.02 -4.69 12.83
C LEU A 202 21.26 -5.38 13.40
N ASN A 203 22.28 -5.60 12.57
CA ASN A 203 23.53 -6.23 12.97
C ASN A 203 24.27 -5.40 14.03
N ASP A 204 24.29 -4.07 13.90
CA ASP A 204 24.82 -3.15 14.92
C ASP A 204 24.12 -3.29 16.28
N LYS A 205 22.83 -3.62 16.28
CA LYS A 205 22.03 -3.89 17.49
C LYS A 205 22.14 -5.34 17.98
N GLY A 206 23.04 -6.14 17.38
CA GLY A 206 23.20 -7.56 17.65
C GLY A 206 21.94 -8.37 17.35
N ILE A 207 21.27 -8.05 16.24
CA ILE A 207 20.22 -8.85 15.59
C ILE A 207 20.81 -9.31 14.26
N ASN A 208 21.30 -10.54 14.21
CA ASN A 208 22.10 -11.01 13.07
C ASN A 208 21.19 -11.41 11.90
N LEU A 209 20.95 -10.48 10.97
CA LEU A 209 20.17 -10.73 9.76
C LEU A 209 21.10 -10.71 8.54
N GLU A 210 21.02 -11.72 7.68
CA GLU A 210 21.71 -11.71 6.40
C GLU A 210 20.78 -11.25 5.27
N LEU A 211 21.36 -10.77 4.16
CA LEU A 211 20.59 -10.39 2.96
C LEU A 211 19.74 -11.55 2.42
N ARG A 212 20.27 -12.79 2.48
CA ARG A 212 19.52 -13.99 2.08
C ARG A 212 18.29 -14.22 2.95
N ASP A 213 18.38 -13.89 4.24
CA ASP A 213 17.28 -14.11 5.18
C ASP A 213 16.20 -13.10 4.88
N TYR A 214 16.55 -11.81 4.75
CA TYR A 214 15.62 -10.77 4.31
C TYR A 214 14.94 -11.13 2.99
N PHE A 215 15.72 -11.53 1.97
CA PHE A 215 15.19 -11.92 0.66
C PHE A 215 14.21 -13.09 0.76
N LEU A 216 14.53 -14.11 1.57
CA LEU A 216 13.63 -15.23 1.82
C LEU A 216 12.36 -14.77 2.55
N GLN A 217 12.45 -13.83 3.48
CA GLN A 217 11.28 -13.27 4.15
C GLN A 217 10.33 -12.58 3.14
N ALA A 218 10.88 -11.71 2.30
CA ALA A 218 10.12 -10.99 1.28
C ALA A 218 9.47 -11.95 0.26
N ILE A 219 10.25 -12.87 -0.32
CA ILE A 219 9.72 -13.85 -1.28
C ILE A 219 8.63 -14.73 -0.68
N VAL A 220 8.78 -15.16 0.58
CA VAL A 220 7.76 -15.97 1.25
C VAL A 220 6.45 -15.17 1.40
N ALA A 221 6.53 -13.91 1.82
CA ALA A 221 5.35 -13.06 1.92
C ALA A 221 4.66 -12.85 0.55
N ASP A 222 5.45 -12.62 -0.49
CA ASP A 222 4.95 -12.33 -1.83
C ASP A 222 4.33 -13.55 -2.51
N THR A 223 5.01 -14.70 -2.42
CA THR A 223 4.56 -15.94 -3.07
C THR A 223 3.36 -16.58 -2.37
N LEU A 224 3.24 -16.42 -1.05
CA LEU A 224 2.07 -16.91 -0.30
C LEU A 224 0.84 -15.98 -0.40
N SER A 225 1.02 -14.75 -0.89
CA SER A 225 -0.08 -13.84 -1.19
C SER A 225 -0.73 -14.24 -2.53
N LEU A 226 -1.89 -14.92 -2.52
CA LEU A 226 -2.51 -15.39 -3.78
C LEU A 226 -2.89 -14.26 -4.75
N GLN A 227 -3.07 -13.02 -4.25
CA GLN A 227 -3.25 -11.83 -5.07
C GLN A 227 -2.07 -11.59 -6.03
N THR A 228 -0.84 -12.00 -5.67
CA THR A 228 0.34 -11.97 -6.54
C THR A 228 0.10 -12.80 -7.79
N TRP A 229 -0.38 -14.03 -7.63
CA TRP A 229 -0.65 -14.94 -8.74
C TRP A 229 -1.84 -14.49 -9.58
N ASP A 230 -2.91 -13.99 -8.95
CA ASP A 230 -4.04 -13.39 -9.67
C ASP A 230 -3.58 -12.21 -10.54
N SER A 231 -2.70 -11.36 -10.01
CA SER A 231 -2.17 -10.20 -10.72
C SER A 231 -1.31 -10.61 -11.92
N LEU A 232 -0.43 -11.61 -11.75
CA LEU A 232 0.36 -12.17 -12.84
C LEU A 232 -0.50 -12.80 -13.93
N GLU A 233 -1.55 -13.52 -13.54
CA GLU A 233 -2.48 -14.15 -14.47
C GLU A 233 -3.23 -13.10 -15.31
N VAL A 234 -3.73 -12.01 -14.71
CA VAL A 234 -4.38 -10.92 -15.47
C VAL A 234 -3.44 -10.33 -16.51
N ILE A 235 -2.19 -10.06 -16.11
CA ILE A 235 -1.19 -9.49 -17.03
C ILE A 235 -0.88 -10.47 -18.16
N GLY A 236 -0.71 -11.76 -17.83
CA GLY A 236 -0.49 -12.83 -18.81
C GLY A 236 -1.66 -12.97 -19.79
N ASP A 237 -2.89 -12.98 -19.29
CA ASP A 237 -4.12 -13.08 -20.08
C ASP A 237 -4.33 -11.86 -20.98
N TYR A 238 -3.94 -10.67 -20.53
CA TYR A 238 -3.93 -9.48 -21.38
C TYR A 238 -2.97 -9.64 -22.56
N LEU A 239 -1.71 -10.00 -22.28
CA LEU A 239 -0.70 -10.18 -23.32
C LEU A 239 -1.10 -11.29 -24.31
N ALA A 240 -1.56 -12.44 -23.81
CA ALA A 240 -1.94 -13.59 -24.61
C ALA A 240 -3.26 -13.38 -25.36
N PHE A 241 -4.33 -12.98 -24.65
CA PHE A 241 -5.70 -13.02 -25.15
C PHE A 241 -6.38 -11.66 -25.23
N GLY A 242 -5.81 -10.63 -24.59
CA GLY A 242 -6.38 -9.28 -24.58
C GLY A 242 -7.48 -9.09 -23.52
N ALA A 243 -7.57 -10.00 -22.55
CA ALA A 243 -8.46 -9.84 -21.40
C ALA A 243 -7.95 -8.69 -20.52
N THR A 244 -8.81 -7.72 -20.21
CA THR A 244 -8.41 -6.48 -19.52
C THR A 244 -8.64 -6.53 -18.01
N SER A 245 -9.33 -7.56 -17.53
CA SER A 245 -9.60 -7.76 -16.10
C SER A 245 -10.09 -9.18 -15.82
N LYS A 246 -9.94 -9.64 -14.56
CA LYS A 246 -10.50 -10.91 -14.06
C LYS A 246 -11.28 -10.70 -12.76
N LYS A 247 -12.04 -11.71 -12.35
CA LYS A 247 -12.51 -11.82 -10.97
C LYS A 247 -11.39 -12.44 -10.12
N PRO A 248 -10.98 -11.80 -9.01
CA PRO A 248 -9.99 -12.39 -8.11
C PRO A 248 -10.43 -13.77 -7.61
N PHE A 249 -9.45 -14.63 -7.32
CA PHE A 249 -9.72 -15.92 -6.70
C PHE A 249 -10.32 -15.73 -5.31
N MET A 250 -11.38 -16.49 -5.04
CA MET A 250 -12.03 -16.54 -3.73
C MET A 250 -12.42 -17.98 -3.43
N PHE A 251 -12.31 -18.39 -2.18
CA PHE A 251 -12.69 -19.73 -1.76
C PHE A 251 -13.89 -19.69 -0.81
N ARG A 252 -14.72 -20.73 -0.88
CA ARG A 252 -15.95 -20.82 -0.08
C ARG A 252 -15.81 -21.92 0.96
N LEU A 253 -16.08 -21.59 2.22
CA LEU A 253 -16.21 -22.55 3.32
C LEU A 253 -17.66 -22.51 3.82
N GLY A 254 -18.44 -23.54 3.46
CA GLY A 254 -19.88 -23.56 3.72
C GLY A 254 -20.62 -22.46 2.96
N ARG A 255 -21.25 -21.53 3.69
CA ARG A 255 -21.96 -20.37 3.11
C ARG A 255 -21.10 -19.11 3.04
N THR A 256 -19.89 -19.15 3.59
CA THR A 256 -19.03 -17.99 3.75
C THR A 256 -17.98 -17.96 2.65
N LEU A 257 -17.81 -16.81 2.01
CA LEU A 257 -16.80 -16.57 0.99
C LEU A 257 -15.59 -15.88 1.62
N PHE A 258 -14.38 -16.24 1.21
CA PHE A 258 -13.14 -15.69 1.73
C PHE A 258 -12.26 -15.25 0.58
N THR A 259 -11.59 -14.11 0.73
CA THR A 259 -10.39 -13.85 -0.04
C THR A 259 -9.26 -14.72 0.50
N PRO A 260 -8.33 -15.15 -0.35
CA PRO A 260 -7.02 -15.57 0.11
C PRO A 260 -6.38 -14.56 1.05
N PRO A 261 -5.45 -15.00 1.92
CA PRO A 261 -4.65 -14.08 2.69
C PRO A 261 -3.71 -13.27 1.79
N LEU A 262 -3.67 -11.96 2.02
CA LEU A 262 -2.54 -11.11 1.68
C LEU A 262 -1.54 -11.15 2.84
N ILE A 263 -0.27 -11.37 2.56
CA ILE A 263 0.82 -11.37 3.55
C ILE A 263 1.73 -10.19 3.26
N ASN A 264 1.62 -9.14 4.07
CA ASN A 264 2.54 -8.00 4.00
C ASN A 264 3.74 -8.23 4.91
N HIS A 265 4.95 -7.94 4.43
CA HIS A 265 6.20 -8.05 5.19
C HIS A 265 6.59 -6.68 5.75
N TYR A 266 6.18 -6.40 6.99
CA TYR A 266 6.51 -5.13 7.63
C TYR A 266 7.80 -5.22 8.43
N LEU A 267 8.57 -4.14 8.39
CA LEU A 267 9.85 -3.98 9.08
C LEU A 267 9.68 -3.10 10.33
N THR A 268 10.50 -3.37 11.35
CA THR A 268 10.57 -2.60 12.60
C THR A 268 12.03 -2.47 13.05
N THR A 269 12.29 -1.66 14.08
CA THR A 269 13.65 -1.52 14.63
C THR A 269 14.15 -2.72 15.45
N LYS A 270 13.35 -3.79 15.52
CA LYS A 270 13.65 -5.06 16.19
C LYS A 270 13.62 -6.27 15.24
N GLY A 271 13.53 -6.07 13.94
CA GLY A 271 13.31 -7.13 12.95
C GLY A 271 11.96 -6.96 12.27
N SER A 272 11.47 -8.02 11.63
CA SER A 272 10.27 -7.97 10.78
C SER A 272 9.13 -8.83 11.31
N PHE A 273 7.93 -8.58 10.79
CA PHE A 273 6.77 -9.40 11.02
C PHE A 273 5.94 -9.54 9.74
N TYR A 274 5.18 -10.62 9.61
CA TYR A 274 4.17 -10.77 8.58
C TYR A 274 2.84 -10.32 9.12
N ASN A 275 2.12 -9.48 8.37
CA ASN A 275 0.72 -9.16 8.62
C ASN A 275 -0.15 -9.85 7.59
N ILE A 276 -0.90 -10.85 8.04
CA ILE A 276 -1.75 -11.72 7.22
C ILE A 276 -3.18 -11.17 7.28
N THR A 277 -3.73 -10.79 6.14
CA THR A 277 -5.07 -10.18 6.07
C THR A 277 -5.97 -10.93 5.10
N SER A 278 -7.20 -11.23 5.52
CA SER A 278 -8.24 -11.86 4.68
C SER A 278 -9.58 -11.16 4.88
N ILE A 279 -10.40 -11.13 3.84
CA ILE A 279 -11.72 -10.51 3.84
C ILE A 279 -12.79 -11.58 3.67
N ILE A 280 -13.71 -11.59 4.64
CA ILE A 280 -14.86 -12.48 4.72
C ILE A 280 -16.05 -11.80 4.05
N ASN A 281 -16.76 -12.58 3.23
CA ASN A 281 -17.88 -12.16 2.40
C ASN A 281 -17.57 -10.88 1.63
N PRO A 282 -16.47 -10.85 0.83
CA PRO A 282 -15.98 -9.63 0.17
C PRO A 282 -17.03 -8.98 -0.75
N ASN A 283 -17.90 -9.78 -1.36
CA ASN A 283 -18.95 -9.30 -2.28
C ASN A 283 -20.24 -8.90 -1.56
N ASN A 284 -20.29 -9.01 -0.23
CA ASN A 284 -21.43 -8.56 0.56
C ASN A 284 -21.18 -7.12 1.01
N SER A 285 -22.25 -6.32 1.05
CA SER A 285 -22.25 -5.00 1.68
C SER A 285 -21.69 -4.98 3.10
N GLN A 286 -21.73 -6.11 3.82
CA GLN A 286 -21.19 -6.29 5.16
C GLN A 286 -20.03 -7.29 5.16
N SER A 287 -18.90 -6.91 4.58
CA SER A 287 -17.68 -7.71 4.63
C SER A 287 -17.00 -7.58 6.00
N THR A 288 -16.13 -8.52 6.34
CA THR A 288 -15.31 -8.45 7.57
C THR A 288 -13.86 -8.64 7.21
N GLU A 289 -13.01 -7.72 7.61
CA GLU A 289 -11.57 -7.87 7.50
C GLU A 289 -11.04 -8.55 8.77
N LEU A 290 -10.23 -9.58 8.61
CA LEU A 290 -9.47 -10.20 9.69
C LEU A 290 -7.98 -10.03 9.41
N SER A 291 -7.23 -9.68 10.44
CA SER A 291 -5.79 -9.49 10.35
C SER A 291 -5.08 -10.15 11.52
N PHE A 292 -3.99 -10.84 11.22
CA PHE A 292 -3.11 -11.49 12.16
C PHE A 292 -1.65 -11.18 11.82
N ALA A 293 -0.90 -10.62 12.77
CA ALA A 293 0.51 -10.38 12.64
C ALA A 293 1.34 -11.38 13.45
N THR A 294 2.39 -11.92 12.84
CA THR A 294 3.33 -12.85 13.46
C THR A 294 4.78 -12.43 13.22
N PRO A 295 5.66 -12.51 14.24
CA PRO A 295 7.09 -12.32 14.04
C PRO A 295 7.66 -13.29 13.01
N VAL A 296 8.69 -12.86 12.27
CA VAL A 296 9.38 -13.68 11.25
C VAL A 296 10.73 -14.20 11.76
N ASN A 297 10.92 -14.25 13.08
CA ASN A 297 12.16 -14.72 13.72
C ASN A 297 12.51 -16.21 13.42
N PHE A 298 11.70 -16.91 12.62
CA PHE A 298 11.99 -18.27 12.14
C PHE A 298 12.79 -18.28 10.82
N ILE A 299 12.96 -17.14 10.15
CA ILE A 299 13.84 -16.94 9.01
C ILE A 299 14.81 -15.80 9.39
N GLY A 300 16.06 -16.13 9.73
CA GLY A 300 17.02 -15.16 10.25
C GLY A 300 16.76 -14.73 11.69
N ASP A 301 17.64 -13.90 12.27
CA ASP A 301 17.48 -13.37 13.62
C ASP A 301 16.44 -12.23 13.66
N GLY A 302 15.76 -12.10 14.79
CA GLY A 302 14.71 -11.11 15.01
C GLY A 302 14.32 -11.05 16.48
N LYS A 303 14.05 -9.84 16.98
CA LYS A 303 13.62 -9.56 18.35
C LYS A 303 12.20 -9.01 18.41
N VAL A 304 11.42 -9.16 17.33
CA VAL A 304 9.98 -8.90 17.38
C VAL A 304 9.34 -10.00 18.21
N ASP A 305 8.79 -9.64 19.36
CA ASP A 305 8.23 -10.58 20.35
C ASP A 305 6.72 -10.40 20.54
N LYS A 306 6.07 -9.79 19.54
CA LYS A 306 4.66 -9.41 19.57
C LYS A 306 3.87 -10.07 18.46
N TYR A 307 2.67 -10.53 18.80
CA TYR A 307 1.61 -10.88 17.86
C TYR A 307 0.58 -9.76 17.83
N ARG A 308 -0.12 -9.61 16.71
CA ARG A 308 -1.29 -8.75 16.60
C ARG A 308 -2.46 -9.54 16.05
N LEU A 309 -3.66 -9.35 16.58
CA LEU A 309 -4.86 -10.01 16.07
C LEU A 309 -6.01 -9.02 16.11
N GLY A 310 -6.83 -9.00 15.07
CA GLY A 310 -8.07 -8.24 15.12
C GLY A 310 -8.81 -8.24 13.81
N GLY A 311 -9.75 -7.30 13.70
CA GLY A 311 -10.53 -7.14 12.50
C GLY A 311 -11.43 -5.93 12.51
N GLN A 312 -12.07 -5.72 11.37
CA GLN A 312 -13.01 -4.65 11.12
C GLN A 312 -14.28 -5.23 10.49
N LEU A 313 -15.43 -4.88 11.05
CA LEU A 313 -16.71 -5.11 10.38
C LEU A 313 -16.95 -3.94 9.44
N ASN A 314 -17.26 -4.18 8.18
CA ASN A 314 -17.40 -3.11 7.18
C ASN A 314 -18.86 -2.75 6.92
N ASN A 315 -19.13 -1.45 6.83
CA ASN A 315 -20.35 -0.85 6.29
C ASN A 315 -21.66 -1.37 6.92
N ILE A 316 -21.70 -1.56 8.24
CA ILE A 316 -22.92 -1.88 8.97
C ILE A 316 -23.90 -0.71 8.80
N PRO A 317 -25.09 -0.91 8.22
CA PRO A 317 -26.03 0.18 8.00
C PRO A 317 -26.64 0.64 9.32
N VAL A 318 -26.47 1.92 9.65
CA VAL A 318 -27.06 2.59 10.82
C VAL A 318 -27.79 3.84 10.35
N GLY A 319 -29.07 3.67 10.00
CA GLY A 319 -29.89 4.73 9.41
C GLY A 319 -29.35 5.18 8.05
N LYS A 320 -28.90 6.43 7.94
CA LYS A 320 -28.28 6.99 6.71
C LYS A 320 -26.76 6.86 6.68
N TYR A 321 -26.17 6.20 7.67
CA TYR A 321 -24.74 6.04 7.84
C TYR A 321 -24.35 4.59 7.64
N GLN A 322 -23.10 4.38 7.24
CA GLN A 322 -22.43 3.10 7.28
C GLN A 322 -21.38 3.16 8.38
N PHE A 323 -21.42 2.20 9.29
CA PHE A 323 -20.56 2.14 10.46
C PHE A 323 -19.64 0.92 10.35
N SER A 324 -18.34 1.14 10.55
CA SER A 324 -17.33 0.10 10.45
C SER A 324 -16.47 0.07 11.72
N PRO A 325 -16.89 -0.64 12.79
CA PRO A 325 -16.11 -0.77 14.00
C PRO A 325 -14.93 -1.71 13.78
N PHE A 326 -13.81 -1.43 14.45
CA PHE A 326 -12.63 -2.28 14.43
C PHE A 326 -11.98 -2.39 15.80
N TYR A 327 -11.30 -3.52 16.01
CA TYR A 327 -10.51 -3.77 17.20
C TYR A 327 -9.36 -4.70 16.88
N TYR A 328 -8.16 -4.32 17.33
CA TYR A 328 -6.94 -5.08 17.22
C TYR A 328 -6.25 -5.11 18.58
N VAL A 329 -5.75 -6.28 18.96
CA VAL A 329 -4.99 -6.49 20.18
C VAL A 329 -3.57 -6.91 19.82
N THR A 330 -2.60 -6.32 20.52
CA THR A 330 -1.21 -6.71 20.46
C THR A 330 -0.86 -7.47 21.74
N THR A 331 -0.25 -8.64 21.60
CA THR A 331 0.16 -9.51 22.72
C THR A 331 1.62 -9.89 22.60
N ASN A 332 2.31 -10.14 23.71
CA ASN A 332 3.64 -10.75 23.64
C ASN A 332 3.59 -12.25 23.31
N THR A 333 4.75 -12.90 23.27
CA THR A 333 4.88 -14.36 23.00
C THR A 333 4.21 -15.27 24.03
N LYS A 334 3.87 -14.75 25.22
CA LYS A 334 3.10 -15.45 26.26
C LYS A 334 1.61 -15.14 26.19
N PHE A 335 1.16 -14.44 25.13
CA PHE A 335 -0.20 -13.96 24.95
C PHE A 335 -0.70 -13.00 26.03
N ASN A 336 0.21 -12.34 26.76
CA ASN A 336 -0.18 -11.24 27.63
C ASN A 336 -0.45 -10.00 26.79
N HIS A 337 -1.47 -9.23 27.15
CA HIS A 337 -1.81 -7.98 26.49
C HIS A 337 -0.70 -6.93 26.65
N GLU A 338 -0.26 -6.35 25.53
CA GLU A 338 0.79 -5.32 25.48
C GLU A 338 0.31 -4.00 24.88
N GLY A 339 -0.75 -4.04 24.07
CA GLY A 339 -1.29 -2.87 23.37
C GLY A 339 -2.55 -3.20 22.56
N TYR A 340 -3.15 -2.18 21.96
CA TYR A 340 -4.35 -2.30 21.13
C TYR A 340 -4.52 -1.12 20.17
N SER A 341 -5.35 -1.32 19.15
CA SER A 341 -5.96 -0.26 18.34
C SER A 341 -7.45 -0.52 18.21
N ALA A 342 -8.27 0.45 18.57
CA ALA A 342 -9.71 0.32 18.62
C ALA A 342 -10.39 1.58 18.09
N GLY A 343 -11.47 1.42 17.36
CA GLY A 343 -12.15 2.57 16.79
C GLY A 343 -13.29 2.21 15.88
N PHE A 344 -13.67 3.19 15.07
CA PHE A 344 -14.67 3.01 14.04
C PHE A 344 -14.48 3.99 12.89
N GLU A 345 -15.02 3.61 11.74
CA GLU A 345 -15.25 4.51 10.61
C GLU A 345 -16.75 4.72 10.40
N LEU A 346 -17.15 5.96 10.17
CA LEU A 346 -18.50 6.36 9.76
C LEU A 346 -18.44 6.90 8.34
N LYS A 347 -19.22 6.33 7.43
CA LYS A 347 -19.45 6.90 6.09
C LYS A 347 -20.87 7.43 5.97
N LYS A 348 -21.00 8.59 5.35
CA LYS A 348 -22.28 9.20 4.99
C LYS A 348 -22.29 9.50 3.49
N GLN A 349 -23.22 8.87 2.79
CA GLN A 349 -23.46 9.19 1.39
C GLN A 349 -24.00 10.62 1.27
N LEU A 350 -23.24 11.51 0.63
CA LEU A 350 -23.67 12.87 0.34
C LEU A 350 -24.49 12.91 -0.96
N ASN A 351 -24.06 12.13 -1.95
CA ASN A 351 -24.78 11.90 -3.21
C ASN A 351 -24.35 10.55 -3.83
N LYS A 352 -24.83 10.22 -5.04
CA LYS A 352 -24.54 8.92 -5.69
C LYS A 352 -23.05 8.65 -5.93
N SER A 353 -22.23 9.69 -6.00
CA SER A 353 -20.82 9.62 -6.35
C SER A 353 -19.88 10.02 -5.21
N VAL A 354 -20.38 10.58 -4.11
CA VAL A 354 -19.53 11.13 -3.04
C VAL A 354 -20.03 10.64 -1.68
N ASP A 355 -19.14 9.96 -0.96
CA ASP A 355 -19.31 9.58 0.44
C ASP A 355 -18.33 10.40 1.30
N PHE A 356 -18.81 10.96 2.41
CA PHE A 356 -17.95 11.58 3.43
C PHE A 356 -17.63 10.56 4.50
N ARG A 357 -16.37 10.45 4.91
CA ARG A 357 -15.91 9.49 5.91
C ARG A 357 -15.22 10.17 7.09
N VAL A 358 -15.47 9.60 8.27
CA VAL A 358 -14.85 9.97 9.55
C VAL A 358 -14.35 8.70 10.22
N LYS A 359 -13.05 8.58 10.45
CA LYS A 359 -12.45 7.52 11.26
C LYS A 359 -12.00 8.11 12.59
N LEU A 360 -12.44 7.50 13.68
CA LEU A 360 -11.94 7.77 15.02
C LEU A 360 -11.24 6.51 15.52
N GLU A 361 -9.98 6.65 15.90
CA GLU A 361 -9.15 5.56 16.37
C GLU A 361 -8.49 5.95 17.69
N HIS A 362 -8.38 5.00 18.61
CA HIS A 362 -7.47 5.08 19.74
C HIS A 362 -6.46 3.93 19.65
N ASN A 363 -5.17 4.22 19.70
CA ASN A 363 -4.13 3.20 19.75
C ASN A 363 -3.17 3.42 20.94
N ASP A 364 -2.67 2.32 21.48
CA ASP A 364 -1.68 2.27 22.55
C ASP A 364 -0.78 1.06 22.32
N LYS A 365 0.51 1.28 22.05
CA LYS A 365 1.53 0.25 21.79
C LYS A 365 1.13 -0.83 20.76
N ASP A 366 0.27 -0.48 19.81
CA ASP A 366 -0.11 -1.35 18.71
C ASP A 366 1.09 -1.61 17.80
N LEU A 367 1.29 -2.88 17.43
CA LEU A 367 2.43 -3.28 16.62
C LEU A 367 2.44 -2.59 15.25
N LEU A 368 1.29 -2.41 14.61
CA LEU A 368 1.20 -1.81 13.28
C LEU A 368 1.14 -0.29 13.38
N GLU A 369 0.21 0.26 14.17
CA GLU A 369 0.00 1.71 14.23
C GLU A 369 1.23 2.44 14.76
N ASN A 370 1.84 1.95 15.84
CA ASN A 370 2.95 2.67 16.48
C ASN A 370 4.33 2.27 15.94
N SER A 371 4.55 1.02 15.49
CA SER A 371 5.88 0.58 15.04
C SER A 371 6.11 0.67 13.53
N VAL A 372 5.05 0.67 12.73
CA VAL A 372 5.13 0.73 11.25
C VAL A 372 4.66 2.07 10.73
N LYS A 373 3.45 2.48 11.11
CA LYS A 373 2.89 3.79 10.69
C LYS A 373 3.47 4.95 11.49
N GLY A 374 3.98 4.65 12.69
CA GLY A 374 4.49 5.60 13.68
C GLY A 374 3.45 6.63 14.13
N GLU A 375 2.19 6.23 14.15
CA GLU A 375 1.13 7.01 14.76
C GLU A 375 1.43 7.23 16.25
N ARG A 376 1.03 8.39 16.76
CA ARG A 376 1.17 8.69 18.18
C ARG A 376 0.11 7.92 18.96
N GLU A 377 0.50 7.45 20.15
CA GLU A 377 -0.43 6.87 21.11
C GLU A 377 -1.54 7.87 21.46
N GLY A 378 -2.76 7.36 21.63
CA GLY A 378 -3.96 8.14 21.92
C GLY A 378 -4.93 8.21 20.74
N PHE A 379 -5.72 9.28 20.70
CA PHE A 379 -6.79 9.45 19.72
C PHE A 379 -6.31 10.07 18.42
N ASN A 380 -6.67 9.42 17.32
CA ASN A 380 -6.46 9.90 15.96
C ASN A 380 -7.81 10.06 15.26
N VAL A 381 -7.98 11.20 14.56
CA VAL A 381 -9.18 11.52 13.78
C VAL A 381 -8.78 11.72 12.33
N VAL A 382 -9.38 10.94 11.44
CA VAL A 382 -9.23 11.08 9.99
C VAL A 382 -10.57 11.48 9.40
N LEU A 383 -10.54 12.52 8.57
CA LEU A 383 -11.68 12.97 7.79
C LEU A 383 -11.32 12.83 6.32
N GLY A 384 -12.26 12.40 5.50
CA GLY A 384 -12.00 12.23 4.08
C GLY A 384 -13.25 12.08 3.23
N PHE A 385 -13.02 11.89 1.93
CA PHE A 385 -14.04 11.66 0.93
C PHE A 385 -13.68 10.43 0.10
N ASP A 386 -14.71 9.64 -0.20
CA ASP A 386 -14.65 8.57 -1.18
C ASP A 386 -15.47 9.03 -2.41
N ILE A 387 -14.83 9.13 -3.59
CA ILE A 387 -15.44 9.69 -4.82
C ILE A 387 -15.44 8.65 -5.93
N LYS A 388 -16.63 8.24 -6.38
CA LYS A 388 -16.84 7.27 -7.49
C LYS A 388 -16.97 8.02 -8.81
N PHE A 389 -16.24 7.59 -9.84
CA PHE A 389 -16.14 8.31 -11.12
C PHE A 389 -15.97 7.43 -12.35
#